data_AF-A0A2C9K7P2-F1
#
_entry.id   AF-A0A2C9K7P2-F1
#
_cell.length_a   1.000
_cell.length_b   1.000
_cell.length_c   1.000
_cell.angle_alpha   90.00
_cell.angle_beta   90.00
_cell.angle_gamma   90.00
#
_symmetry.space_group_name_H-M   'P 1'
#
loop_
_entity.id
_entity.type
_entity.pdbx_description
1 polymer ?
#
loop_
_entity_poly.entity_id
_entity_poly.type
_entity_poly.pdbx_seq_one_letter_code
_entity_poly.pdbx_strand_id
1 'polypeptide(L)'
;MLDKVIKVTGGGAYKYTELINRKLGVQVDKEDEMECLIKGCNFLLKNIADEAFCYLRHGNPEYKFQGVDSDIFPYLLVNIGSGVSLCKVESESKFERIGGTSTGGGTFWGLGSLLTSAKVKQAINL
;
A
#
# COMPACT_ATOMS: atom_id res chain seq x y z
N MET A 1 -7.05 -29.78 -15.77
CA MET A 1 -6.77 -28.35 -16.00
C MET A 1 -6.79 -27.66 -14.65
N LEU A 2 -6.02 -26.58 -14.46
CA LEU A 2 -6.09 -25.78 -13.23
C LEU A 2 -7.30 -24.85 -13.37
N ASP A 3 -8.47 -25.24 -12.86
CA ASP A 3 -9.73 -24.53 -13.13
C ASP A 3 -9.95 -23.29 -12.24
N LYS A 4 -9.00 -22.98 -11.35
CA LYS A 4 -9.07 -21.85 -10.41
C LYS A 4 -7.95 -20.86 -10.69
N VAL A 5 -8.30 -19.59 -10.83
CA VAL A 5 -7.35 -18.47 -11.03
C VAL A 5 -7.30 -17.62 -9.77
N ILE A 6 -6.11 -17.21 -9.35
CA ILE A 6 -5.89 -16.23 -8.27
C ILE A 6 -5.21 -14.99 -8.83
N LYS A 7 -5.80 -13.81 -8.58
CA LYS A 7 -5.17 -12.52 -8.88
C LYS A 7 -4.21 -12.14 -7.77
N VAL A 8 -2.97 -11.84 -8.13
CA VAL A 8 -1.91 -11.44 -7.20
C VAL A 8 -1.20 -10.21 -7.74
N THR A 9 -0.66 -9.40 -6.83
CA THR A 9 0.14 -8.22 -7.18
C THR A 9 1.37 -8.11 -6.27
N GLY A 10 2.21 -7.11 -6.53
CA GLY A 10 3.44 -6.85 -5.79
C GLY A 10 4.61 -7.78 -6.12
N GLY A 11 5.80 -7.47 -5.61
CA GLY A 11 7.02 -8.25 -5.89
C GLY A 11 6.92 -9.74 -5.52
N GLY A 12 6.07 -10.09 -4.54
CA GLY A 12 5.78 -11.47 -4.16
C GLY A 12 5.08 -12.28 -5.25
N ALA A 13 4.27 -11.63 -6.09
CA ALA A 13 3.60 -12.28 -7.22
C ALA A 13 4.63 -12.95 -8.15
N TYR A 14 5.73 -12.25 -8.45
CA TYR A 14 6.80 -12.79 -9.28
C TYR A 14 7.62 -13.86 -8.55
N LYS A 15 8.00 -13.59 -7.30
CA LYS A 15 8.89 -14.47 -6.52
C LYS A 15 8.25 -15.81 -6.17
N TYR A 16 6.94 -15.84 -5.95
CA TYR A 16 6.26 -17.01 -5.36
C TYR A 16 5.26 -17.69 -6.30
N THR A 17 5.18 -17.30 -7.59
CA THR A 17 4.26 -17.91 -8.57
C THR A 17 4.31 -19.45 -8.56
N GLU A 18 5.51 -20.04 -8.70
CA GLU A 18 5.64 -21.51 -8.73
C GLU A 18 5.23 -22.17 -7.42
N LEU A 19 5.56 -21.54 -6.29
CA LEU A 19 5.21 -22.05 -4.97
C LEU A 19 3.69 -22.07 -4.79
N ILE A 20 3.02 -21.00 -5.21
CA ILE A 20 1.55 -20.87 -5.17
C ILE A 20 0.91 -21.93 -6.06
N ASN A 21 1.35 -22.04 -7.32
CA ASN A 21 0.87 -23.06 -8.27
C ASN A 21 0.99 -24.47 -7.67
N ARG A 22 2.18 -24.82 -7.15
CA ARG A 22 2.47 -26.15 -6.61
C ARG A 22 1.67 -26.48 -5.35
N LYS A 23 1.47 -25.52 -4.45
CA LYS A 23 0.83 -25.75 -3.15
C LYS A 23 -0.69 -25.70 -3.22
N LEU A 24 -1.25 -24.83 -4.06
CA LEU A 24 -2.69 -24.57 -4.10
C LEU A 24 -3.37 -25.17 -5.34
N GLY A 25 -2.61 -25.57 -6.36
CA GLY A 25 -3.19 -26.07 -7.61
C GLY A 25 -4.08 -25.03 -8.29
N VAL A 26 -3.61 -23.78 -8.34
CA VAL A 26 -4.29 -22.65 -9.01
C VAL A 26 -3.40 -22.06 -10.09
N GLN A 27 -3.99 -21.35 -11.04
CA GLN A 27 -3.26 -20.46 -11.95
C GLN A 27 -3.06 -19.09 -11.30
N VAL A 28 -1.86 -18.56 -11.41
CA VAL A 28 -1.51 -17.22 -10.91
C VAL A 28 -1.67 -16.21 -12.03
N ASP A 29 -2.58 -15.27 -11.83
CA ASP A 29 -2.80 -14.09 -12.67
C ASP A 29 -2.17 -12.87 -12.00
N LYS A 30 -1.19 -12.26 -12.66
CA LYS A 30 -0.35 -11.21 -12.05
C LYS A 30 -0.82 -9.85 -12.52
N GLU A 31 -1.04 -8.96 -11.57
CA GLU A 31 -1.47 -7.58 -11.78
C GLU A 31 -0.37 -6.60 -11.36
N ASP A 32 -0.30 -5.43 -12.01
CA ASP A 32 0.67 -4.38 -11.67
C ASP A 32 0.44 -3.82 -10.25
N GLU A 33 1.52 -3.66 -9.49
CA GLU A 33 1.47 -3.23 -8.09
C GLU A 33 0.89 -1.83 -7.94
N MET A 34 1.34 -0.90 -8.78
CA MET A 34 0.95 0.49 -8.66
C MET A 34 -0.48 0.70 -9.15
N GLU A 35 -0.84 0.04 -10.25
CA GLU A 35 -2.20 0.10 -10.78
C GLU A 35 -3.22 -0.48 -9.80
N CYS A 36 -2.94 -1.65 -9.19
CA CYS A 36 -3.81 -2.22 -8.16
C CYS A 36 -3.94 -1.29 -6.95
N LEU A 37 -2.83 -0.71 -6.48
CA LEU A 37 -2.83 0.18 -5.33
C LEU A 37 -3.67 1.43 -5.58
N ILE A 38 -3.51 2.08 -6.73
CA ILE A 38 -4.23 3.30 -7.08
C ILE A 38 -5.72 3.01 -7.27
N LYS A 39 -6.07 1.95 -8.01
CA LYS A 39 -7.47 1.53 -8.18
C LYS A 39 -8.16 1.23 -6.85
N GLY A 40 -7.47 0.51 -5.95
CA GLY A 40 -7.99 0.21 -4.62
C GLY A 40 -8.14 1.48 -3.76
N CYS A 41 -7.16 2.37 -3.79
CA CYS A 41 -7.21 3.64 -3.07
C CYS A 41 -8.36 4.52 -3.56
N ASN A 42 -8.50 4.71 -4.88
CA ASN A 42 -9.61 5.46 -5.47
C ASN A 42 -10.97 4.85 -5.10
N PHE A 43 -11.08 3.52 -5.14
CA PHE A 43 -12.30 2.84 -4.74
C PHE A 43 -12.67 3.19 -3.29
N LEU A 44 -11.72 3.09 -2.36
CA LEU A 44 -12.00 3.38 -0.95
C LEU A 44 -12.36 4.86 -0.74
N LEU A 45 -11.58 5.79 -1.29
CA LEU A 45 -11.81 7.24 -1.15
C LEU A 45 -13.16 7.69 -1.73
N LYS A 46 -13.64 7.02 -2.79
CA LYS A 46 -14.88 7.38 -3.48
C LYS A 46 -16.14 6.65 -3.00
N ASN A 47 -16.00 5.59 -2.21
CA ASN A 47 -17.14 4.74 -1.87
C ASN A 47 -17.30 4.50 -0.37
N ILE A 48 -16.25 4.71 0.42
CA ILE A 48 -16.25 4.42 1.85
C ILE A 48 -16.14 5.73 2.62
N ALA A 49 -17.22 6.10 3.32
CA ALA A 49 -17.22 7.26 4.21
C ALA A 49 -16.23 7.05 5.37
N ASP A 50 -15.57 8.13 5.78
CA ASP A 50 -14.62 8.15 6.91
C ASP A 50 -13.40 7.23 6.75
N GLU A 51 -13.08 6.80 5.53
CA GLU A 51 -11.85 6.03 5.25
C GLU A 51 -10.59 6.88 5.41
N ALA A 52 -10.62 8.13 4.94
CA ALA A 52 -9.49 9.03 4.97
C ALA A 52 -9.65 10.08 6.07
N PHE A 53 -8.55 10.43 6.74
CA PHE A 53 -8.58 11.47 7.77
C PHE A 53 -7.26 12.22 7.84
N CYS A 54 -7.34 13.46 8.35
CA CYS A 54 -6.18 14.21 8.80
C CYS A 54 -6.12 14.16 10.33
N TYR A 55 -4.91 13.97 10.86
CA TYR A 55 -4.64 14.01 12.30
C TYR A 55 -3.78 15.22 12.65
N LEU A 56 -4.21 15.98 13.65
CA LEU A 56 -3.45 17.05 14.26
C LEU A 56 -3.39 16.84 15.77
N ARG A 57 -2.19 16.56 16.28
CA ARG A 57 -1.95 16.42 17.72
C ARG A 57 -2.38 17.69 18.45
N HIS A 58 -3.21 17.56 19.49
CA HIS A 58 -3.79 18.69 20.22
C HIS A 58 -4.72 19.60 19.39
N GLY A 59 -5.23 19.10 18.27
CA GLY A 59 -6.32 19.73 17.53
C GLY A 59 -7.67 19.57 18.23
N ASN A 60 -8.68 20.34 17.80
CA ASN A 60 -10.05 20.16 18.24
C ASN A 60 -11.02 20.27 17.04
N PRO A 61 -11.50 19.14 16.49
CA PRO A 61 -11.16 17.75 16.84
C PRO A 61 -9.72 17.37 16.41
N GLU A 62 -9.12 16.38 17.06
CA GLU A 62 -7.78 15.87 16.66
C GLU A 62 -7.82 15.11 15.33
N TYR A 63 -8.96 14.48 15.03
CA TYR A 63 -9.22 13.77 13.78
C TYR A 63 -10.25 14.53 12.97
N LYS A 64 -9.93 14.76 11.69
CA LYS A 64 -10.87 15.29 10.71
C LYS A 64 -11.00 14.27 9.57
N PHE A 65 -12.09 13.51 9.60
CA PHE A 65 -12.43 12.57 8.55
C PHE A 65 -12.86 13.31 7.28
N GLN A 66 -12.51 12.74 6.13
CA GLN A 66 -12.97 13.18 4.83
C GLN A 66 -14.21 12.36 4.47
N GLY A 67 -15.27 13.06 4.07
CA GLY A 67 -16.45 12.41 3.50
C GLY A 67 -16.14 11.85 2.11
N VAL A 68 -17.14 11.20 1.52
CA VAL A 68 -17.08 10.78 0.13
C VAL A 68 -17.26 12.01 -0.75
N ASP A 69 -16.16 12.62 -1.17
CA ASP A 69 -16.18 13.74 -2.13
C ASP A 69 -16.04 13.23 -3.57
N SER A 70 -16.58 13.99 -4.52
CA SER A 70 -16.65 13.62 -5.93
C SER A 70 -15.35 13.89 -6.68
N ASP A 71 -14.49 14.79 -6.20
CA ASP A 71 -13.23 15.16 -6.84
C ASP A 71 -12.02 15.01 -5.90
N ILE A 72 -11.48 13.79 -5.86
CA ILE A 72 -10.28 13.44 -5.08
C ILE A 72 -8.97 13.80 -5.81
N PHE A 73 -9.03 14.28 -7.05
CA PHE A 73 -7.85 14.50 -7.89
C PHE A 73 -7.49 15.99 -7.97
N PRO A 74 -6.20 16.33 -8.20
CA PRO A 74 -5.04 15.44 -8.14
C PRO A 74 -4.62 15.15 -6.69
N TYR A 75 -4.00 14.00 -6.46
CA TYR A 75 -3.38 13.71 -5.16
C TYR A 75 -2.00 13.06 -5.30
N LEU A 76 -1.20 13.16 -4.24
CA LEU A 76 0.09 12.48 -4.14
C LEU A 76 -0.06 11.25 -3.24
N LEU A 77 0.07 10.08 -3.84
CA LEU A 77 0.13 8.82 -3.10
C LEU A 77 1.56 8.57 -2.62
N VAL A 78 1.74 8.46 -1.30
CA VAL A 78 3.01 8.07 -0.69
C VAL A 78 2.85 6.67 -0.10
N ASN A 79 3.29 5.66 -0.84
CA ASN A 79 3.21 4.27 -0.39
C ASN A 79 4.47 3.91 0.41
N ILE A 80 4.31 3.69 1.72
CA ILE A 80 5.40 3.34 2.66
C ILE A 80 5.32 1.85 2.97
N GLY A 81 6.25 1.08 2.39
CA GLY A 81 6.48 -0.33 2.69
C GLY A 81 7.92 -0.54 3.18
N SER A 82 8.61 -1.56 2.66
CA SER A 82 10.05 -1.76 2.90
C SER A 82 10.87 -0.53 2.46
N GLY A 83 10.54 0.01 1.29
CA GLY A 83 10.96 1.35 0.82
C GLY A 83 9.74 2.27 0.69
N VAL A 84 9.90 3.42 0.03
CA VAL A 84 8.83 4.38 -0.23
C VAL A 84 8.70 4.66 -1.73
N SER A 85 7.47 4.68 -2.23
CA SER A 85 7.15 5.12 -3.59
C SER A 85 6.24 6.35 -3.56
N LEU A 86 6.57 7.35 -4.38
CA LEU A 86 5.81 8.58 -4.53
C LEU A 86 5.16 8.58 -5.91
N CYS A 87 3.84 8.63 -5.95
CA CYS A 87 3.08 8.61 -7.18
C CYS A 87 2.11 9.78 -7.24
N LYS A 88 2.23 10.58 -8.30
CA LYS A 88 1.28 11.63 -8.62
C LYS A 88 0.10 10.99 -9.35
N VAL A 89 -1.10 11.19 -8.83
CA VAL A 89 -2.34 10.67 -9.42
C VAL A 89 -3.16 11.86 -9.89
N GLU A 90 -3.31 11.97 -11.21
CA GLU A 90 -4.02 13.08 -11.88
C GLU A 90 -5.46 12.70 -12.25
N SER A 91 -5.73 11.41 -12.45
CA SER A 91 -7.08 10.87 -12.65
C SER A 91 -7.08 9.35 -12.39
N GLU A 92 -8.25 8.72 -12.52
CA GLU A 92 -8.43 7.26 -12.41
C GLU A 92 -7.45 6.44 -13.26
N SER A 93 -7.11 6.95 -14.43
CA SER A 93 -6.27 6.24 -15.42
C SER A 93 -4.95 6.96 -15.70
N LYS A 94 -4.68 8.08 -15.02
CA LYS A 94 -3.47 8.88 -15.25
C LYS A 94 -2.72 9.06 -13.94
N PHE A 95 -1.63 8.33 -13.82
CA PHE A 95 -0.73 8.40 -12.70
C PHE A 95 0.70 8.14 -13.12
N GLU A 96 1.64 8.72 -12.39
CA GLU A 96 3.07 8.57 -12.65
C GLU A 96 3.83 8.41 -11.34
N ARG A 97 4.79 7.47 -11.32
CA ARG A 97 5.75 7.36 -10.22
C ARG A 97 6.78 8.48 -10.35
N ILE A 98 6.62 9.52 -9.56
CA ILE A 98 7.50 10.70 -9.59
C ILE A 98 8.76 10.54 -8.74
N GLY A 99 8.82 9.51 -7.90
CA GLY A 99 10.00 9.28 -7.07
C GLY A 99 9.86 8.14 -6.07
N GLY A 100 10.84 8.06 -5.17
CA GLY A 100 10.87 7.09 -4.09
C GLY A 100 12.17 7.18 -3.30
N THR A 101 12.22 6.48 -2.18
CA THR A 101 13.43 6.31 -1.37
C THR A 101 13.53 4.87 -0.88
N SER A 102 14.76 4.36 -0.75
CA SER A 102 15.01 3.09 -0.08
C SER A 102 14.87 3.19 1.44
N THR A 103 14.87 4.40 2.00
CA THR A 103 14.67 4.65 3.44
C THR A 103 13.18 4.60 3.79
N GLY A 104 12.64 3.38 3.90
CA GLY A 104 11.27 3.12 4.32
C GLY A 104 11.19 2.37 5.65
N GLY A 105 10.11 1.62 5.83
CA GLY A 105 9.91 0.77 7.01
C GLY A 105 11.01 -0.30 7.15
N GLY A 106 11.54 -0.82 6.05
CA GLY A 106 12.63 -1.80 6.08
C GLY A 106 13.91 -1.25 6.70
N THR A 107 14.22 0.03 6.44
CA THR A 107 15.36 0.71 7.07
C THR A 107 15.12 0.96 8.55
N PHE A 108 13.94 1.47 8.91
CA PHE A 108 13.56 1.69 10.30
C PHE A 108 13.66 0.39 11.11
N TRP A 109 13.04 -0.68 10.62
CA TRP A 109 13.04 -1.98 11.28
C TRP A 109 14.41 -2.64 11.29
N GLY A 110 15.15 -2.58 10.19
CA GLY A 110 16.50 -3.12 10.09
C GLY A 110 17.44 -2.47 11.11
N LEU A 111 17.53 -1.13 11.10
CA LEU A 111 18.37 -0.39 12.04
C LEU A 111 17.88 -0.53 13.47
N GLY A 112 16.57 -0.44 13.72
CA GLY A 112 16.00 -0.64 15.04
C GLY A 112 16.38 -2.01 15.63
N SER A 113 16.34 -3.07 14.82
CA SER A 113 16.72 -4.41 15.28
C SER A 113 18.23 -4.60 15.48
N LEU A 114 19.07 -3.85 14.76
CA LEU A 114 20.53 -3.92 14.87
C LEU A 114 21.07 -3.08 16.04
N LEU A 115 20.49 -1.89 16.23
CA LEU A 115 20.97 -0.89 17.18
C LEU A 115 20.30 -0.99 18.54
N THR A 116 19.22 -1.76 18.65
CA THR A 116 18.49 -1.96 19.90
C THR A 116 18.23 -3.46 20.13
N SER A 117 17.90 -3.84 21.37
CA SER A 117 17.46 -5.20 21.66
C SER A 117 15.99 -5.46 21.30
N ALA A 118 15.31 -4.49 20.67
CA ALA A 118 13.91 -4.63 20.30
C ALA A 118 13.74 -5.68 19.19
N LYS A 119 12.87 -6.66 19.44
CA LYS A 119 12.46 -7.62 18.40
C LYS A 119 11.30 -7.03 17.61
N VAL A 120 11.27 -7.28 16.30
CA VAL A 120 10.30 -6.75 15.32
C VAL A 120 8.83 -6.77 15.77
N LYS A 121 8.43 -7.74 16.61
CA LYS A 121 7.06 -7.85 17.14
C LYS A 121 6.71 -6.87 18.27
N GLN A 122 7.68 -6.29 18.97
CA GLN A 122 7.43 -5.46 20.17
C GLN A 122 7.21 -3.99 19.85
N ALA A 123 7.72 -3.51 18.73
CA ALA A 123 7.75 -2.09 18.42
C ALA A 123 6.51 -1.59 17.64
N ILE A 124 5.55 -2.47 17.36
CA ILE A 124 4.21 -2.12 16.85
C ILE A 124 3.25 -1.80 18.02
N ASN A 125 3.68 -1.98 19.28
CA ASN A 125 2.95 -1.53 20.48
C ASN A 125 3.30 -0.08 20.87
N LEU A 126 3.70 0.76 19.91
CA LEU A 126 3.84 2.21 20.08
C LEU A 126 2.58 2.91 19.58
#